data_AF-A0A960G1J1-F1
#
_entry.id   AF-A0A960G1J1-F1
#
_cell.length_a   1.000
_cell.length_b   1.000
_cell.length_c   1.000
_cell.angle_alpha   90.00
_cell.angle_beta   90.00
_cell.angle_gamma   90.00
#
_symmetry.space_group_name_H-M   'P 1'
#
loop_
_entity.id
_entity.type
_entity.pdbx_description
1 polymer ?
#
loop_
_entity_poly.entity_id
_entity_poly.type
_entity_poly.pdbx_seq_one_letter_code
_entity_poly.pdbx_strand_id
1 'polypeptide(L)'
;MRAAGVVRSGCPAGRRDLRRIDVNFHGWNGAIKRGVLVVNRDVADDVAAIFADIFDAGFPIRSMKPIEEFGGDDNASMAADNTSAYNCRSAGQANAAAADSPHANGRAVDINPRENPWLDPRCNCFMPTAKHADRTPGKGKILEGGKVWKAFTKRGWIWQDIATPDYQHFDTGYPSRPT
;
A
#
# COMPACT_ATOMS: atom_id res chain seq x y z
N MET A 1 -3.00 -20.10 -3.12
CA MET A 1 -2.24 -18.97 -3.67
C MET A 1 -1.41 -19.47 -4.85
N ARG A 2 -1.76 -19.10 -6.09
CA ARG A 2 -0.77 -19.21 -7.18
C ARG A 2 0.38 -18.28 -6.79
N ALA A 3 1.60 -18.74 -7.05
CA ALA A 3 2.84 -18.20 -6.51
C ALA A 3 2.75 -16.71 -6.19
N ALA A 4 3.06 -16.35 -4.94
CA ALA A 4 3.43 -14.99 -4.61
C ALA A 4 4.70 -14.66 -5.41
N GLY A 5 4.54 -14.28 -6.68
CA GLY A 5 5.58 -14.19 -7.71
C GLY A 5 6.66 -13.15 -7.42
N VAL A 6 6.47 -12.40 -6.34
CA VAL A 6 7.41 -11.44 -5.74
C VAL A 6 8.23 -12.04 -4.60
N VAL A 7 7.82 -13.15 -3.98
CA VAL A 7 8.61 -13.83 -2.93
C VAL A 7 9.76 -14.59 -3.58
N ARG A 8 10.99 -14.16 -3.31
CA ARG A 8 12.22 -14.78 -3.81
C ARG A 8 13.31 -14.80 -2.74
N SER A 9 14.43 -15.45 -3.05
CA SER A 9 15.63 -15.41 -2.19
C SER A 9 16.07 -13.97 -1.95
N GLY A 10 16.37 -13.63 -0.69
CA GLY A 10 16.72 -12.28 -0.25
C GLY A 10 15.54 -11.38 0.16
N CYS A 11 14.29 -11.85 0.02
CA CYS A 11 13.14 -11.18 0.63
C CYS A 11 13.05 -11.51 2.13
N PRO A 12 12.77 -10.53 3.01
CA PRO A 12 12.74 -10.79 4.44
C PRO A 12 11.50 -11.56 4.87
N ALA A 13 10.33 -11.32 4.26
CA ALA A 13 9.15 -12.16 4.47
C ALA A 13 9.06 -13.28 3.43
N GLY A 14 8.91 -14.52 3.91
CA GLY A 14 8.69 -15.70 3.10
C GLY A 14 7.21 -16.09 2.98
N ARG A 15 6.92 -17.12 2.19
CA ARG A 15 5.54 -17.60 1.96
C ARG A 15 4.79 -17.98 3.24
N ARG A 16 5.49 -18.43 4.28
CA ARG A 16 4.89 -18.83 5.56
C ARG A 16 4.44 -17.61 6.38
N ASP A 17 5.07 -16.47 6.17
CA ASP A 17 4.78 -15.22 6.87
C ASP A 17 3.61 -14.48 6.24
N LEU A 18 3.30 -14.74 4.96
CA LEU A 18 2.29 -13.96 4.23
C LEU A 18 0.89 -14.58 4.26
N ARG A 19 -0.13 -13.74 4.25
CA ARG A 19 -1.54 -14.08 4.14
C ARG A 19 -2.17 -13.26 3.03
N ARG A 20 -3.00 -13.94 2.23
CA ARG A 20 -3.92 -13.29 1.30
C ARG A 20 -5.17 -12.93 2.09
N ILE A 21 -5.54 -11.65 2.06
CA ILE A 21 -6.81 -11.17 2.58
C ILE A 21 -7.68 -10.72 1.42
N ASP A 22 -8.97 -11.05 1.50
CA ASP A 22 -9.98 -10.65 0.52
C ASP A 22 -10.94 -9.67 1.20
N VAL A 23 -11.01 -8.43 0.72
CA VAL A 23 -11.80 -7.36 1.32
C VAL A 23 -12.75 -6.73 0.30
N ASN A 24 -13.83 -6.12 0.77
CA ASN A 24 -14.69 -5.31 -0.10
C ASN A 24 -14.19 -3.87 -0.14
N PHE A 25 -14.40 -3.19 -1.26
CA PHE A 25 -14.12 -1.76 -1.41
C PHE A 25 -15.14 -1.09 -2.32
N HIS A 26 -15.35 0.22 -2.13
CA HIS A 26 -16.09 1.03 -3.08
C HIS A 26 -15.19 1.37 -4.27
N GLY A 27 -15.55 0.87 -5.45
CA GLY A 27 -14.86 1.18 -6.69
C GLY A 27 -15.02 2.65 -7.08
N TRP A 28 -14.28 3.08 -8.11
CA TRP A 28 -14.31 4.47 -8.56
C TRP A 28 -15.70 4.98 -8.98
N ASN A 29 -16.59 4.11 -9.44
CA ASN A 29 -17.98 4.43 -9.79
C ASN A 29 -18.97 4.22 -8.62
N GLY A 30 -18.49 3.93 -7.41
CA GLY A 30 -19.31 3.62 -6.24
C GLY A 30 -19.72 2.15 -6.11
N ALA A 31 -19.56 1.33 -7.16
CA ALA A 31 -19.91 -0.08 -7.11
C ALA A 31 -19.05 -0.84 -6.10
N ILE A 32 -19.65 -1.74 -5.33
CA ILE A 32 -18.93 -2.62 -4.41
C ILE A 32 -18.12 -3.62 -5.24
N LYS A 33 -16.83 -3.71 -4.97
CA LYS A 33 -15.89 -4.64 -5.59
C LYS A 33 -15.18 -5.45 -4.52
N ARG A 34 -14.64 -6.59 -4.92
CA ARG A 34 -13.76 -7.41 -4.07
C ARG A 34 -12.32 -7.19 -4.48
N GLY A 35 -11.48 -6.87 -3.52
CA GLY A 35 -10.05 -6.63 -3.66
C GLY A 35 -9.24 -7.68 -2.91
N VAL A 36 -7.95 -7.75 -3.24
CA VAL A 36 -7.03 -8.67 -2.60
C VAL A 36 -5.77 -7.93 -2.19
N LEU A 37 -5.36 -8.12 -0.94
CA LEU A 37 -4.04 -7.73 -0.45
C LEU A 37 -3.28 -8.95 0.04
N VAL A 38 -1.96 -8.88 -0.04
CA VAL A 38 -1.06 -9.85 0.55
C VAL A 38 -0.28 -9.12 1.63
N VAL A 39 -0.36 -9.60 2.87
CA VAL A 39 0.20 -8.93 4.05
C VAL A 39 0.89 -9.96 4.93
N ASN A 40 1.70 -9.52 5.89
CA ASN A 40 2.23 -10.41 6.91
C ASN A 40 1.08 -10.92 7.79
N ARG A 41 1.21 -12.16 8.27
CA ARG A 41 0.21 -12.85 9.08
C ARG A 41 -0.07 -12.14 10.39
N ASP A 42 0.89 -11.39 10.91
CA ASP A 42 0.76 -10.67 12.18
C ASP A 42 -0.07 -9.39 12.06
N VAL A 43 -0.18 -8.80 10.87
CA VAL A 43 -1.01 -7.62 10.60
C VAL A 43 -2.28 -7.95 9.81
N ALA A 44 -2.54 -9.23 9.51
CA ALA A 44 -3.63 -9.63 8.62
C ALA A 44 -5.02 -9.20 9.14
N ASP A 45 -5.26 -9.38 10.44
CA ASP A 45 -6.52 -8.99 11.07
C ASP A 45 -6.68 -7.47 11.15
N ASP A 46 -5.58 -6.76 11.47
CA ASP A 46 -5.57 -5.29 11.48
C ASP A 46 -5.87 -4.71 10.11
N VAL A 47 -5.21 -5.19 9.06
CA VAL A 47 -5.45 -4.71 7.70
C VAL A 47 -6.88 -5.04 7.26
N ALA A 48 -7.42 -6.22 7.59
CA ALA A 48 -8.81 -6.54 7.31
C ALA A 48 -9.77 -5.54 8.00
N ALA A 49 -9.52 -5.19 9.26
CA ALA A 49 -10.31 -4.23 10.01
C ALA A 49 -10.15 -2.78 9.49
N ILE A 50 -8.95 -2.39 9.06
CA ILE A 50 -8.68 -1.09 8.42
C ILE A 50 -9.52 -0.96 7.14
N PHE A 51 -9.50 -1.99 6.29
CA PHE A 51 -10.25 -1.94 5.03
C PHE A 51 -11.76 -2.02 5.23
N ALA A 52 -12.24 -2.66 6.31
CA ALA A 52 -13.64 -2.56 6.72
C ALA A 52 -14.01 -1.11 7.10
N ASP A 53 -13.21 -0.42 7.92
CA ASP A 53 -13.47 0.98 8.27
C ASP A 53 -13.43 1.91 7.05
N ILE A 54 -12.49 1.68 6.12
CA ILE A 54 -12.38 2.44 4.86
C ILE A 54 -13.61 2.20 3.97
N PHE A 55 -14.09 0.96 3.90
CA PHE A 55 -15.29 0.58 3.17
C PHE A 55 -16.53 1.26 3.77
N ASP A 56 -16.74 1.14 5.08
CA ASP A 56 -17.89 1.73 5.78
C ASP A 56 -17.90 3.26 5.68
N ALA A 57 -16.71 3.87 5.63
CA ALA A 57 -16.56 5.31 5.41
C ALA A 57 -16.82 5.73 3.94
N GLY A 58 -17.06 4.80 3.02
CA GLY A 58 -17.35 5.08 1.61
C GLY A 58 -16.15 5.65 0.84
N PHE A 59 -14.92 5.38 1.27
CA PHE A 59 -13.74 5.90 0.59
C PHE A 59 -13.50 5.13 -0.72
N PRO A 60 -13.36 5.83 -1.87
CA PRO A 60 -13.21 5.16 -3.15
C PRO A 60 -11.79 4.66 -3.38
N ILE A 61 -11.67 3.42 -3.83
CA ILE A 61 -10.41 2.79 -4.25
C ILE A 61 -10.52 2.43 -5.73
N ARG A 62 -9.49 2.74 -6.53
CA ARG A 62 -9.52 2.48 -7.98
C ARG A 62 -9.34 1.01 -8.30
N SER A 63 -8.29 0.41 -7.76
CA SER A 63 -7.94 -1.00 -7.93
C SER A 63 -7.32 -1.53 -6.65
N MET A 64 -7.51 -2.82 -6.39
CA MET A 64 -6.86 -3.55 -5.30
C MET A 64 -6.62 -4.98 -5.74
N LYS A 65 -5.46 -5.19 -6.33
CA LYS A 65 -5.00 -6.46 -6.88
C LYS A 65 -3.64 -6.82 -6.28
N PRO A 66 -3.33 -8.11 -6.14
CA PRO A 66 -1.98 -8.55 -5.77
C PRO A 66 -0.97 -8.06 -6.81
N ILE A 67 0.25 -7.77 -6.37
CA ILE A 67 1.30 -7.24 -7.25
C ILE A 67 1.70 -8.23 -8.35
N GLU A 68 1.42 -9.52 -8.16
CA GLU A 68 1.61 -10.58 -9.13
C GLU A 68 0.81 -10.37 -10.42
N GLU A 69 -0.34 -9.70 -10.36
CA GLU A 69 -1.15 -9.31 -11.53
C GLU A 69 -0.43 -8.29 -12.43
N PHE A 70 0.63 -7.65 -11.90
CA PHE A 70 1.51 -6.72 -12.61
C PHE A 70 2.90 -7.33 -12.87
N GLY A 71 3.06 -8.65 -12.72
CA GLY A 71 4.35 -9.32 -12.88
C GLY A 71 5.39 -8.93 -11.83
N GLY A 72 4.96 -8.36 -10.68
CA GLY A 72 5.85 -7.82 -9.66
C GLY A 72 6.37 -6.41 -9.98
N ASP A 73 5.86 -5.74 -11.02
CA ASP A 73 6.25 -4.37 -11.35
C ASP A 73 5.48 -3.33 -10.54
N ASP A 74 6.20 -2.71 -9.61
CA ASP A 74 5.70 -1.66 -8.73
C ASP A 74 5.25 -0.41 -9.51
N ASN A 75 6.00 -0.02 -10.54
CA ASN A 75 5.67 1.15 -11.36
C ASN A 75 4.38 0.90 -12.17
N ALA A 76 4.22 -0.32 -12.71
CA ALA A 76 3.00 -0.69 -13.41
C ALA A 76 1.78 -0.71 -12.47
N SER A 77 1.94 -1.22 -11.24
CA SER A 77 0.91 -1.20 -10.20
C SER A 77 0.52 0.23 -9.82
N MET A 78 1.49 1.10 -9.54
CA MET A 78 1.24 2.51 -9.23
C MET A 78 0.58 3.25 -10.40
N ALA A 79 1.03 3.04 -11.63
CA ALA A 79 0.44 3.65 -12.83
C ALA A 79 -1.02 3.22 -13.05
N ALA A 80 -1.39 2.02 -12.60
CA ALA A 80 -2.77 1.53 -12.59
C ALA A 80 -3.60 2.03 -11.40
N ASP A 81 -3.03 2.87 -10.53
CA ASP A 81 -3.62 3.36 -9.28
C ASP A 81 -4.05 2.21 -8.34
N ASN A 82 -3.22 1.17 -8.30
CA ASN A 82 -3.51 -0.04 -7.55
C ASN A 82 -3.09 0.11 -6.09
N THR A 83 -4.05 -0.09 -5.19
CA THR A 83 -3.79 -0.25 -3.76
C THR A 83 -3.14 -1.61 -3.53
N SER A 84 -1.99 -1.63 -2.87
CA SER A 84 -1.18 -2.85 -2.70
C SER A 84 -0.44 -2.86 -1.37
N ALA A 85 0.06 -4.03 -0.96
CA ALA A 85 0.71 -4.22 0.34
C ALA A 85 2.06 -4.93 0.19
N TYR A 86 2.13 -6.26 0.21
CA TYR A 86 3.39 -6.96 0.02
C TYR A 86 3.97 -6.75 -1.38
N ASN A 87 5.18 -6.20 -1.43
CA ASN A 87 6.01 -6.16 -2.63
C ASN A 87 7.50 -6.19 -2.24
N CYS A 88 8.13 -7.34 -2.39
CA CYS A 88 9.58 -7.44 -2.34
C CYS A 88 10.16 -7.03 -3.70
N ARG A 89 10.30 -5.74 -3.95
CA ARG A 89 10.76 -5.19 -5.25
C ARG A 89 12.12 -5.73 -5.68
N SER A 90 12.34 -5.92 -6.98
CA SER A 90 13.67 -6.24 -7.51
C SER A 90 14.65 -5.07 -7.30
N ALA A 91 15.96 -5.34 -7.35
CA ALA A 91 16.97 -4.31 -7.04
C ALA A 91 16.86 -3.05 -7.92
N GLY A 92 16.39 -3.18 -9.18
CA GLY A 92 16.18 -2.04 -10.08
C GLY A 92 14.92 -1.22 -9.82
N GLN A 93 14.04 -1.68 -8.93
CA GLN A 93 12.75 -1.04 -8.59
C GLN A 93 12.74 -0.47 -7.17
N ALA A 94 13.75 -0.77 -6.35
CA ALA A 94 13.79 -0.39 -4.95
C ALA A 94 14.73 0.81 -4.70
N ASN A 95 14.39 1.62 -3.69
CA ASN A 95 15.20 2.75 -3.21
C ASN A 95 15.97 2.42 -1.93
N ALA A 96 15.74 1.23 -1.39
CA ALA A 96 16.33 0.70 -0.18
C ALA A 96 16.53 -0.81 -0.36
N ALA A 97 17.36 -1.42 0.50
CA ALA A 97 17.48 -2.87 0.51
C ALA A 97 16.11 -3.49 0.82
N ALA A 98 15.84 -4.67 0.26
CA ALA A 98 14.59 -5.38 0.52
C ALA A 98 14.40 -5.67 2.02
N ALA A 99 15.48 -5.87 2.77
CA ALA A 99 15.43 -6.08 4.22
C ALA A 99 14.84 -4.88 4.98
N ASP A 100 15.07 -3.67 4.48
CA ASP A 100 14.71 -2.41 5.14
C ASP A 100 13.33 -1.91 4.68
N SER A 101 12.71 -2.57 3.69
CA SER A 101 11.43 -2.14 3.14
C SER A 101 10.25 -2.74 3.92
N PRO A 102 9.35 -1.92 4.46
CA PRO A 102 8.13 -2.39 5.11
C PRO A 102 7.24 -3.24 4.19
N HIS A 103 7.15 -2.88 2.90
CA HIS A 103 6.44 -3.66 1.88
C HIS A 103 7.04 -5.05 1.68
N ALA A 104 8.37 -5.18 1.71
CA ALA A 104 9.04 -6.47 1.57
C ALA A 104 8.91 -7.36 2.81
N ASN A 105 8.56 -6.78 3.97
CA ASN A 105 8.18 -7.48 5.19
C ASN A 105 6.67 -7.79 5.27
N GLY A 106 5.86 -7.23 4.37
CA GLY A 106 4.41 -7.38 4.33
C GLY A 106 3.65 -6.55 5.37
N ARG A 107 4.27 -5.50 5.92
CA ARG A 107 3.69 -4.64 6.97
C ARG A 107 3.51 -3.19 6.51
N ALA A 108 3.27 -3.01 5.21
CA ALA A 108 2.94 -1.72 4.63
C ALA A 108 1.79 -1.85 3.63
N VAL A 109 1.09 -0.73 3.42
CA VAL A 109 0.00 -0.59 2.45
C VAL A 109 0.11 0.77 1.77
N ASP A 110 0.08 0.74 0.44
CA ASP A 110 -0.03 1.93 -0.41
C ASP A 110 -1.44 2.03 -0.98
N ILE A 111 -2.09 3.20 -0.90
CA ILE A 111 -3.48 3.41 -1.35
C ILE A 111 -3.57 4.45 -2.45
N ASN A 112 -4.23 4.08 -3.56
CA ASN A 112 -4.44 4.90 -4.75
C ASN A 112 -3.21 5.77 -5.11
N PRO A 113 -2.09 5.16 -5.56
CA PRO A 113 -0.83 5.87 -5.83
C PRO A 113 -0.96 7.09 -6.75
N ARG A 114 -1.89 7.11 -7.72
CA ARG A 114 -2.10 8.29 -8.57
C ARG A 114 -2.77 9.45 -7.84
N GLU A 115 -3.59 9.16 -6.84
CA GLU A 115 -4.28 10.15 -6.00
C GLU A 115 -3.41 10.59 -4.80
N ASN A 116 -2.48 9.72 -4.41
CA ASN A 116 -1.58 9.89 -3.27
C ASN A 116 -0.12 9.63 -3.70
N PRO A 117 0.45 10.49 -4.56
CA PRO A 117 1.78 10.25 -5.08
C PRO A 117 2.84 10.40 -4.00
N TRP A 118 4.01 9.81 -4.25
CA TRP A 118 5.19 9.95 -3.39
C TRP A 118 6.27 10.74 -4.11
N LEU A 119 7.09 11.48 -3.36
CA LEU A 119 8.21 12.25 -3.89
C LEU A 119 9.45 11.35 -3.98
N ASP A 120 9.88 11.04 -5.20
CA ASP A 120 11.09 10.26 -5.43
C ASP A 120 12.33 11.17 -5.36
N PRO A 121 13.21 11.02 -4.34
CA PRO A 121 14.37 11.88 -4.17
C PRO A 121 15.42 11.69 -5.26
N ARG A 122 15.39 10.60 -6.05
CA ARG A 122 16.36 10.33 -7.12
C ARG A 122 16.15 11.24 -8.33
N CYS A 123 14.89 11.55 -8.64
CA CYS A 123 14.52 12.47 -9.72
C CYS A 123 14.02 13.83 -9.19
N ASN A 124 13.80 13.96 -7.89
CA ASN A 124 13.08 15.07 -7.26
C ASN A 124 11.71 15.31 -7.93
N CYS A 125 10.95 14.22 -8.10
CA CYS A 125 9.69 14.23 -8.86
C CYS A 125 8.62 13.35 -8.20
N PHE A 126 7.35 13.74 -8.33
CA PHE A 126 6.24 12.96 -7.79
C PHE A 126 5.88 11.79 -8.71
N MET A 127 5.84 10.60 -8.14
CA MET A 127 5.53 9.34 -8.81
C MET A 127 4.20 8.76 -8.30
N PRO A 128 3.39 8.12 -9.16
CA PRO A 128 3.55 8.00 -10.61
C PRO A 128 3.18 9.28 -11.37
N THR A 129 2.68 10.32 -10.69
CA THR A 129 2.32 11.60 -11.31
C THR A 129 2.31 12.74 -10.30
N ALA A 130 2.71 13.94 -10.72
CA ALA A 130 2.61 15.16 -9.92
C ALA A 130 1.18 15.74 -9.86
N LYS A 131 0.23 15.22 -10.65
CA LYS A 131 -1.12 15.80 -10.80
C LYS A 131 -1.85 16.02 -9.47
N HIS A 132 -1.59 15.17 -8.48
CA HIS A 132 -2.27 15.20 -7.18
C HIS A 132 -1.29 15.39 -6.00
N ALA A 133 -0.14 16.02 -6.28
CA ALA A 133 0.87 16.36 -5.28
C ALA A 133 0.34 17.35 -4.22
N ASP A 134 -0.42 18.36 -4.65
CA ASP A 134 -1.06 19.31 -3.74
C ASP A 134 -2.00 18.58 -2.78
N ARG A 135 -1.85 18.73 -1.46
CA ARG A 135 -2.71 18.05 -0.47
C ARG A 135 -4.01 18.79 -0.16
N THR A 136 -4.78 19.06 -1.21
CA THR A 136 -6.16 19.56 -1.13
C THR A 136 -7.17 18.40 -1.18
N PRO A 137 -8.41 18.60 -0.66
CA PRO A 137 -9.48 17.61 -0.75
C PRO A 137 -9.76 17.15 -2.18
N GLY A 138 -9.96 15.84 -2.35
CA GLY A 138 -10.28 15.24 -3.64
C GLY A 138 -10.66 13.77 -3.50
N LYS A 139 -11.25 13.22 -4.56
CA LYS A 139 -11.70 11.83 -4.58
C LYS A 139 -10.50 10.88 -4.47
N GLY A 140 -10.55 9.94 -3.53
CA GLY A 140 -9.47 8.95 -3.36
C GLY A 140 -8.18 9.51 -2.75
N LYS A 141 -8.19 10.76 -2.28
CA LYS A 141 -7.05 11.43 -1.65
C LYS A 141 -7.04 11.24 -0.14
N ILE A 142 -5.90 10.85 0.41
CA ILE A 142 -5.64 10.72 1.85
C ILE A 142 -5.22 12.08 2.42
N LEU A 143 -5.94 12.57 3.41
CA LEU A 143 -5.55 13.77 4.14
C LEU A 143 -5.39 13.43 5.62
N GLU A 144 -4.51 14.15 6.30
CA GLU A 144 -4.40 14.07 7.75
C GLU A 144 -5.75 14.33 8.41
N GLY A 145 -6.10 13.52 9.43
CA GLY A 145 -7.42 13.55 10.06
C GLY A 145 -8.58 13.04 9.19
N GLY A 146 -8.33 12.65 7.94
CA GLY A 146 -9.29 12.06 7.01
C GLY A 146 -9.66 10.61 7.32
N LYS A 147 -10.59 10.05 6.55
CA LYS A 147 -11.16 8.71 6.76
C LYS A 147 -10.10 7.60 6.77
N VAL A 148 -9.27 7.55 5.73
CA VAL A 148 -8.19 6.55 5.62
C VAL A 148 -7.15 6.75 6.71
N TRP A 149 -6.68 7.99 6.90
CA TRP A 149 -5.72 8.31 7.95
C TRP A 149 -6.19 7.81 9.31
N LYS A 150 -7.44 8.11 9.70
CA LYS A 150 -8.04 7.65 10.97
C LYS A 150 -8.14 6.13 11.07
N ALA A 151 -8.49 5.44 9.98
CA ALA A 151 -8.60 3.98 9.97
C ALA A 151 -7.27 3.30 10.30
N PHE A 152 -6.18 3.80 9.72
CA PHE A 152 -4.82 3.32 10.00
C PHE A 152 -4.32 3.76 11.39
N THR A 153 -4.34 5.06 11.70
CA THR A 153 -3.71 5.58 12.93
C THR A 153 -4.42 5.15 14.20
N LYS A 154 -5.72 4.86 14.16
CA LYS A 154 -6.46 4.23 15.27
C LYS A 154 -5.85 2.89 15.70
N ARG A 155 -5.11 2.21 14.82
CA ARG A 155 -4.47 0.90 15.04
C ARG A 155 -2.94 1.01 15.11
N GLY A 156 -2.39 2.20 15.35
CA GLY A 156 -0.96 2.39 15.54
C GLY A 156 -0.12 2.41 14.26
N TRP A 157 -0.73 2.37 13.09
CA TRP A 157 -0.01 2.53 11.82
C TRP A 157 0.43 3.98 11.61
N ILE A 158 1.61 4.14 11.02
CA ILE A 158 2.24 5.43 10.77
C ILE A 158 1.99 5.81 9.32
N TRP A 159 1.60 7.06 9.08
CA TRP A 159 1.44 7.61 7.73
C TRP A 159 2.72 8.35 7.33
N GLN A 160 3.26 8.07 6.14
CA GLN A 160 4.49 8.69 5.64
C GLN A 160 5.67 8.51 6.62
N ASP A 161 6.06 7.27 6.97
CA ASP A 161 7.19 6.98 7.89
C ASP A 161 8.58 7.24 7.26
N ILE A 162 8.71 8.29 6.46
CA ILE A 162 9.93 8.76 5.83
C ILE A 162 9.95 10.30 5.78
N ALA A 163 11.14 10.90 5.60
CA ALA A 163 11.29 12.35 5.59
C ALA A 163 10.72 13.05 4.33
N THR A 164 10.56 12.33 3.24
CA THR A 164 10.00 12.84 1.99
C THR A 164 8.51 12.55 1.91
N PRO A 165 7.69 13.40 1.26
CA PRO A 165 6.28 13.11 1.07
C PRO A 165 6.03 11.73 0.43
N ASP A 166 5.19 10.91 1.05
CA ASP A 166 4.80 9.58 0.56
C ASP A 166 3.33 9.31 0.86
N TYR A 167 2.44 10.08 0.21
CA TYR A 167 1.05 10.19 0.64
C TYR A 167 0.26 8.89 0.60
N GLN A 168 0.68 7.92 -0.22
CA GLN A 168 0.06 6.61 -0.34
C GLN A 168 0.35 5.70 0.85
N HIS A 169 1.47 5.94 1.55
CA HIS A 169 2.15 4.93 2.34
C HIS A 169 1.75 4.93 3.80
N PHE A 170 1.40 3.73 4.29
CA PHE A 170 1.27 3.43 5.70
C PHE A 170 2.06 2.19 6.06
N ASP A 171 2.73 2.20 7.21
CA ASP A 171 3.43 1.03 7.75
C ASP A 171 3.34 0.93 9.28
N THR A 172 4.02 -0.06 9.83
CA THR A 172 4.09 -0.34 11.27
C THR A 172 5.40 0.14 11.93
N GLY A 173 6.05 1.14 11.34
CA GLY A 173 7.29 1.76 11.79
C GLY A 173 8.57 1.15 11.22
N TYR A 174 9.70 1.80 11.51
CA TYR A 174 11.04 1.31 11.20
C TYR A 174 11.87 0.95 12.47
N PRO A 175 12.41 -0.28 12.58
CA PRO A 175 12.15 -1.43 11.71
C PRO A 175 10.71 -1.93 11.89
N SER A 176 10.10 -2.48 10.83
CA SER A 176 8.69 -2.89 10.84
C SER A 176 8.42 -4.00 11.84
N ARG A 177 7.59 -3.70 12.84
CA ARG A 177 7.18 -4.62 13.91
C ARG A 177 5.69 -4.94 13.81
N PRO A 178 5.21 -6.03 14.42
CA PRO A 178 3.78 -6.20 14.65
C PRO A 178 3.19 -5.00 15.41
N THR A 179 1.95 -4.63 15.10
CA THR A 179 1.14 -3.63 15.81
C THR A 179 0.47 -4.19 17.06
#